data_AF-B2AST9-F1
#
_entry.id   AF-B2AST9-F1
#
_cell.length_a   1.000
_cell.length_b   1.000
_cell.length_c   1.000
_cell.angle_alpha   90.00
_cell.angle_beta   90.00
_cell.angle_gamma   90.00
#
_symmetry.space_group_name_H-M   'P 1'
#
loop_
_entity.id
_entity.type
_entity.pdbx_description
1 polymer ?
#
loop_
_entity_poly.entity_id
_entity_poly.type
_entity_poly.pdbx_seq_one_letter_code
_entity_poly.pdbx_strand_id
1 'polypeptide(L)'
;MDTIDKNENPALAFEGWTEHASRDRISTDTKVHQLLSTAYPGHHVTRTQTSSCDLLGFADAGYATKTPDRPRGYDAIRKFVAPKLRYEKGNDKLEDEVRFGAWKYEWESHQFLVYELSFRDYLLSRVIRFLYVITPPSVDGAVDIDGNHPKTDELLLVAGKWTKEMHDEIWVFDNQQWMKDKELYRSVLGASWDDVILDPSIKSSLAQDVESFFNNQSLYKTLRVPWKRGVILHGVPGNGKTVSIKAIINSLAARNPPVPAMYVKSLDGCSHPKVAMQQIFSKSRIVAPCLLIFEDLDSLVEDKTRSYFLNEVDGLDSNEGILMIGSTNHLEGIDAAITKRPSRFDRKYHFKVPEHALRMAYCHHWREKVLDSPALAFPVELCSVIADLTDGFTFAYIKELFISSLLMLAGGTRDIEAGGDNSSGAALDSSSDENEDSASSNKPGRVMPAVTIPKELEGDPLLAVILAEAKLLWEQMENEETDAVKRKKAATVCAPRLPDFVFGLRDD
;
A
#
# COMPACT_ATOMS: atom_id res chain seq x y z
N MET A 1 -2.61 48.53 -3.96
CA MET A 1 -1.56 47.50 -3.98
C MET A 1 -0.29 48.25 -4.33
N ASP A 2 0.24 48.96 -3.34
CA ASP A 2 1.40 49.83 -3.46
C ASP A 2 2.38 49.45 -2.36
N THR A 3 3.66 49.63 -2.65
CA THR A 3 4.86 49.34 -1.85
C THR A 3 5.47 47.94 -2.01
N ILE A 4 5.86 47.63 -3.25
CA ILE A 4 7.11 46.89 -3.48
C ILE A 4 8.24 47.92 -3.31
N ASP A 5 9.20 47.63 -2.43
CA ASP A 5 10.22 48.59 -1.97
C ASP A 5 11.15 49.00 -3.12
N LYS A 6 11.55 50.29 -3.19
CA LYS A 6 12.46 50.81 -4.22
C LYS A 6 13.90 50.28 -4.10
N ASN A 7 14.19 49.50 -3.05
CA ASN A 7 15.45 48.80 -2.84
C ASN A 7 15.46 47.37 -3.39
N GLU A 8 14.39 46.89 -4.01
CA GLU A 8 14.38 45.57 -4.63
C GLU A 8 15.19 45.59 -5.93
N ASN A 9 16.31 44.85 -5.94
CA ASN A 9 17.15 44.69 -7.12
C ASN A 9 16.97 43.26 -7.69
N PRO A 10 15.93 43.02 -8.51
CA PRO A 10 15.68 41.73 -9.12
C PRO A 10 16.81 41.29 -10.07
N ALA A 11 17.61 42.23 -10.59
CA ALA A 11 18.80 41.90 -11.38
C ALA A 11 19.90 41.27 -10.51
N LEU A 12 20.08 41.71 -9.27
CA LEU A 12 20.98 41.06 -8.31
C LEU A 12 20.52 39.62 -8.01
N ALA A 13 19.22 39.41 -7.85
CA ALA A 13 18.66 38.07 -7.63
C ALA A 13 18.88 37.16 -8.85
N PHE A 14 18.70 37.69 -10.07
CA PHE A 14 18.91 36.96 -11.31
C PHE A 14 20.39 36.68 -11.61
N GLU A 15 21.27 37.64 -11.38
CA GLU A 15 22.73 37.48 -11.50
C GLU A 15 23.25 36.47 -10.47
N GLY A 16 22.82 36.58 -9.21
CA GLY A 16 23.15 35.60 -8.17
C GLY A 16 22.64 34.19 -8.49
N TRP A 17 21.43 34.09 -9.08
CA TRP A 17 20.90 32.81 -9.56
C TRP A 17 21.70 32.26 -10.74
N THR A 18 22.08 33.11 -11.69
CA THR A 18 22.86 32.72 -12.88
C THR A 18 24.26 32.27 -12.49
N GLU A 19 24.94 33.01 -11.60
CA GLU A 19 26.24 32.61 -11.05
C GLU A 19 26.14 31.25 -10.34
N HIS A 20 25.12 31.08 -9.48
CA HIS A 20 24.89 29.82 -8.79
C HIS A 20 24.64 28.65 -9.76
N ALA A 21 23.81 28.87 -10.79
CA ALA A 21 23.44 27.85 -11.77
C ALA A 21 24.58 27.50 -12.75
N SER A 22 25.57 28.38 -12.89
CA SER A 22 26.71 28.21 -13.81
C SER A 22 27.96 27.55 -13.20
N ARG A 23 27.98 27.29 -11.88
CA ARG A 23 29.17 26.71 -11.21
C ARG A 23 29.27 25.20 -11.44
N ASP A 24 30.50 24.70 -11.56
CA ASP A 24 30.80 23.27 -11.63
C ASP A 24 30.20 22.52 -10.45
N ARG A 25 29.57 21.37 -10.73
CA ARG A 25 28.89 20.57 -9.71
C ARG A 25 29.92 19.81 -8.86
N ILE A 26 30.20 20.33 -7.67
CA ILE A 26 31.10 19.71 -6.69
C ILE A 26 30.32 18.63 -5.91
N SER A 27 30.94 17.46 -5.67
CA SER A 27 30.40 16.45 -4.76
C SER A 27 30.26 17.04 -3.35
N THR A 28 29.01 17.31 -2.96
CA THR A 28 28.67 17.98 -1.69
C THR A 28 29.17 17.18 -0.49
N ASP A 29 28.98 15.86 -0.53
CA ASP A 29 29.39 14.93 0.52
C ASP A 29 30.91 14.90 0.73
N THR A 30 31.69 14.98 -0.36
CA THR A 30 33.16 15.05 -0.30
C THR A 30 33.61 16.42 0.23
N LYS A 31 32.96 17.49 -0.22
CA LYS A 31 33.32 18.84 0.22
C LYS A 31 33.04 19.04 1.71
N VAL A 32 31.89 18.57 2.20
CA VAL A 32 31.57 18.62 3.65
C VAL A 32 32.55 17.80 4.46
N HIS A 33 32.94 16.60 3.99
CA HIS A 33 33.98 15.80 4.65
C HIS A 33 35.28 16.59 4.81
N GLN A 34 35.78 17.20 3.73
CA GLN A 34 37.01 18.01 3.77
C GLN A 34 36.89 19.21 4.72
N LEU A 35 35.74 19.90 4.73
CA LEU A 35 35.50 21.04 5.61
C LEU A 35 35.51 20.62 7.08
N LEU A 36 34.86 19.50 7.41
CA LEU A 36 34.85 18.95 8.77
C LEU A 36 36.24 18.47 9.20
N SER A 37 36.97 17.76 8.35
CA SER A 37 38.36 17.34 8.65
C SER A 37 39.29 18.53 8.86
N THR A 38 39.05 19.65 8.16
CA THR A 38 39.81 20.90 8.36
C THR A 38 39.42 21.60 9.67
N ALA A 39 38.14 21.60 10.02
CA ALA A 39 37.62 22.23 11.23
C ALA A 39 38.01 21.48 12.51
N TYR A 40 38.23 20.17 12.42
CA TYR A 40 38.59 19.29 13.54
C TYR A 40 39.94 18.62 13.30
N PRO A 41 41.05 19.37 13.31
CA PRO A 41 42.37 18.79 13.12
C PRO A 41 42.66 17.74 14.19
N GLY A 42 43.22 16.60 13.78
CA GLY A 42 43.55 15.47 14.66
C GLY A 42 42.36 14.61 15.09
N HIS A 43 41.13 14.94 14.70
CA HIS A 43 39.96 14.08 14.95
C HIS A 43 39.72 13.13 13.77
N HIS A 44 39.08 12.00 14.06
CA HIS A 44 38.52 11.13 13.03
C HIS A 44 37.18 11.68 12.56
N VAL A 45 36.98 11.73 11.23
CA VAL A 45 35.73 12.15 10.59
C VAL A 45 35.18 10.97 9.80
N THR A 46 34.26 10.23 10.41
CA THR A 46 33.65 9.06 9.77
C THR A 46 32.34 9.45 9.09
N ARG A 47 32.16 9.08 7.83
CA ARG A 47 30.94 9.38 7.05
C ARG A 47 30.09 8.13 6.88
N THR A 48 28.79 8.23 7.15
CA THR A 48 27.80 7.17 6.90
C THR A 48 26.52 7.74 6.30
N GLN A 49 25.64 6.88 5.78
CA GLN A 49 24.33 7.26 5.27
C GLN A 49 23.22 6.81 6.22
N THR A 50 22.21 7.66 6.42
CA THR A 50 21.06 7.36 7.30
C THR A 50 20.33 6.08 6.88
N SER A 51 20.30 5.75 5.59
CA SER A 51 19.70 4.51 5.06
C SER A 51 20.42 3.22 5.49
N SER A 52 21.67 3.33 5.91
CA SER A 52 22.52 2.22 6.35
C SER A 52 22.78 2.24 7.85
N CYS A 53 22.83 3.43 8.45
CA CYS A 53 23.07 3.62 9.88
C CYS A 53 22.39 4.92 10.32
N ASP A 54 21.17 4.81 10.86
CA ASP A 54 20.39 5.93 11.37
C ASP A 54 20.72 6.20 12.84
N LEU A 55 21.83 6.91 13.09
CA LEU A 55 22.26 7.26 14.44
C LEU A 55 21.23 8.14 15.17
N LEU A 56 20.55 9.01 14.44
CA LEU A 56 19.57 9.92 15.02
C LEU A 56 18.31 9.16 15.43
N GLY A 57 17.80 8.25 14.60
CA GLY A 57 16.71 7.35 14.92
C GLY A 57 17.05 6.37 16.04
N PHE A 58 18.28 5.83 16.05
CA PHE A 58 18.78 4.95 17.11
C PHE A 58 18.76 5.64 18.48
N ALA A 59 19.14 6.92 18.54
CA ALA A 59 19.03 7.73 19.76
C ALA A 59 17.57 8.07 20.12
N ASP A 60 16.71 8.38 19.14
CA ASP A 60 15.28 8.61 19.40
C ASP A 60 14.56 7.38 19.95
N ALA A 61 15.05 6.18 19.61
CA ALA A 61 14.57 4.91 20.15
C ALA A 61 15.14 4.59 21.55
N GLY A 62 15.95 5.48 22.13
CA GLY A 62 16.46 5.37 23.50
C GLY A 62 17.75 4.55 23.66
N TYR A 63 18.37 4.09 22.58
CA TYR A 63 19.63 3.34 22.64
C TYR A 63 20.86 4.22 22.81
N ALA A 64 20.73 5.53 22.56
CA ALA A 64 21.76 6.55 22.75
C ALA A 64 21.07 7.87 23.13
N THR A 65 21.84 8.87 23.56
CA THR A 65 21.31 10.22 23.75
C THR A 65 21.87 11.15 22.68
N LYS A 66 21.03 12.09 22.23
CA LYS A 66 21.44 13.18 21.34
C LYS A 66 20.89 14.50 21.83
N THR A 67 21.71 15.54 21.78
CA THR A 67 21.28 16.91 22.08
C THR A 67 21.78 17.86 20.97
N PRO A 68 20.89 18.68 20.37
CA PRO A 68 21.31 19.60 19.31
C PRO A 68 22.40 20.58 19.78
N ASP A 69 23.49 20.71 19.03
CA ASP A 69 24.59 21.64 19.28
C ASP A 69 24.47 22.87 18.36
N ARG A 70 23.45 23.70 18.62
CA ARG A 70 23.08 24.87 17.79
C ARG A 70 24.24 25.83 17.45
N PRO A 71 25.20 26.12 18.37
CA PRO A 71 26.35 26.98 18.06
C PRO A 71 27.22 26.50 16.89
N ARG A 72 27.15 25.22 16.50
CA ARG A 72 27.93 24.65 15.38
C ARG A 72 27.26 24.73 14.02
N GLY A 73 26.18 25.50 13.95
CA GLY A 73 25.37 25.69 12.75
C GLY A 73 24.13 24.80 12.77
N TYR A 74 23.02 25.39 12.34
CA TYR A 74 21.75 24.71 12.21
C TYR A 74 20.97 25.34 11.06
N ASP A 75 20.76 24.57 10.01
CA ASP A 75 19.92 24.91 8.88
C ASP A 75 18.81 23.87 8.76
N ALA A 76 17.57 24.32 8.86
CA ALA A 76 16.41 23.47 8.71
C ALA A 76 15.27 24.24 8.05
N ILE A 77 14.45 23.50 7.31
CA ILE A 77 13.18 24.00 6.83
C ILE A 77 12.15 23.72 7.93
N ARG A 78 11.66 24.78 8.57
CA ARG A 78 10.57 24.69 9.53
C ARG A 78 9.26 24.44 8.77
N LYS A 79 8.68 23.26 8.96
CA LYS A 79 7.45 22.82 8.31
C LYS A 79 6.30 22.81 9.29
N PHE A 80 5.15 23.29 8.83
CA PHE A 80 3.89 23.02 9.48
C PHE A 80 3.43 21.61 9.11
N VAL A 81 3.26 20.77 10.13
CA VAL A 81 2.66 19.45 9.98
C VAL A 81 1.25 19.55 10.50
N ALA A 82 0.30 19.55 9.56
CA ALA A 82 -1.11 19.48 9.88
C ALA A 82 -1.43 18.15 10.57
N PRO A 83 -2.46 18.11 11.43
CA PRO A 83 -3.04 16.88 11.92
C PRO A 83 -3.40 15.97 10.75
N LYS A 84 -3.33 14.65 10.98
CA LYS A 84 -3.64 13.67 9.93
C LYS A 84 -5.07 13.85 9.40
N LEU A 85 -5.99 14.19 10.29
CA LEU A 85 -7.39 14.42 9.97
C LEU A 85 -7.71 15.91 10.14
N ARG A 86 -8.30 16.52 9.10
CA ARG A 86 -8.64 17.95 9.06
C ARG A 86 -9.46 18.44 10.27
N TYR A 87 -10.23 17.57 10.91
CA TYR A 87 -11.12 17.90 12.04
C TYR A 87 -10.49 17.65 13.41
N GLU A 88 -9.33 17.00 13.50
CA GLU A 88 -8.58 16.91 14.75
C GLU A 88 -8.05 18.30 15.11
N LYS A 89 -8.57 18.90 16.19
CA LYS A 89 -8.02 20.15 16.73
C LYS A 89 -6.86 19.84 17.67
N GLY A 90 -5.74 20.56 17.55
CA GLY A 90 -4.69 20.59 18.58
C GLY A 90 -3.54 19.59 18.43
N ASN A 91 -3.32 19.05 17.23
CA ASN A 91 -2.16 18.20 16.91
C ASN A 91 -1.24 18.81 15.84
N ASP A 92 -1.47 20.08 15.48
CA ASP A 92 -0.59 20.82 14.60
C ASP A 92 0.79 20.94 15.27
N LYS A 93 1.83 20.52 14.56
CA LYS A 93 3.20 20.64 15.07
C LYS A 93 4.08 21.34 14.06
N LEU A 94 5.02 22.11 14.58
CA LEU A 94 6.16 22.57 13.79
C LEU A 94 7.23 21.49 13.86
N GLU A 95 7.64 21.01 12.70
CA GLU A 95 8.71 20.03 12.56
C GLU A 95 9.84 20.66 11.75
N ASP A 96 11.08 20.44 12.18
CA ASP A 96 12.24 20.93 11.46
C ASP A 96 12.75 19.82 10.54
N GLU A 97 12.66 20.03 9.22
CA GLU A 97 13.41 19.22 8.27
C GLU A 97 14.85 19.74 8.23
N VAL A 98 15.73 19.09 8.99
CA VAL A 98 17.13 19.50 9.10
C VAL A 98 17.87 19.22 7.79
N ARG A 99 18.51 20.27 7.25
CA ARG A 99 19.40 20.22 6.08
C ARG A 99 20.86 20.17 6.51
N PHE A 100 21.19 20.86 7.59
CA PHE A 100 22.49 20.80 8.24
C PHE A 100 22.31 20.98 9.75
N GLY A 101 22.87 20.09 10.56
CA GLY A 101 22.83 20.22 12.01
C GLY A 101 23.98 19.48 12.67
N ALA A 102 24.21 19.79 13.94
CA ALA A 102 25.17 19.10 14.80
C ALA A 102 24.48 18.63 16.09
N TRP A 103 24.89 17.48 16.62
CA TRP A 103 24.39 16.89 17.84
C TRP A 103 25.54 16.40 18.71
N LYS A 104 25.53 16.78 19.98
CA LYS A 104 26.30 16.06 21.00
C LYS A 104 25.62 14.72 21.19
N TYR A 105 26.38 13.66 21.01
CA TYR A 105 25.87 12.30 20.96
C TYR A 105 26.59 11.45 22.00
N GLU A 106 25.87 10.71 22.81
CA GLU A 106 26.45 9.85 23.84
C GLU A 106 25.89 8.44 23.76
N TRP A 107 26.79 7.48 23.70
CA TRP A 107 26.49 6.06 23.65
C TRP A 107 27.53 5.29 24.48
N GLU A 108 27.08 4.41 25.38
CA GLU A 108 27.95 3.64 26.29
C GLU A 108 29.04 4.48 26.98
N SER A 109 28.66 5.64 27.53
CA SER A 109 29.56 6.62 28.20
C SER A 109 30.63 7.25 27.29
N HIS A 110 30.59 7.04 25.97
CA HIS A 110 31.46 7.68 25.00
C HIS A 110 30.73 8.84 24.33
N GLN A 111 31.42 9.98 24.22
CA GLN A 111 30.89 11.18 23.58
C GLN A 111 31.40 11.30 22.15
N PHE A 112 30.47 11.62 21.25
CA PHE A 112 30.70 11.88 19.85
C PHE A 112 30.05 13.21 19.47
N LEU A 113 30.52 13.80 18.37
CA LEU A 113 29.83 14.91 17.72
C LEU A 113 29.33 14.43 16.36
N VAL A 114 28.02 14.39 16.18
CA VAL A 114 27.38 13.90 14.95
C VAL A 114 26.84 15.09 14.16
N TYR A 115 27.18 15.19 12.89
CA TYR A 115 26.57 16.13 11.95
C TYR A 115 25.60 15.40 11.03
N GLU A 116 24.43 16.00 10.77
CA GLU A 116 23.48 15.57 9.73
C GLU A 116 23.57 16.55 8.57
N LEU A 117 23.64 16.01 7.36
CA LEU A 117 23.55 16.75 6.12
C LEU A 117 22.49 16.10 5.24
N SER A 118 21.50 16.89 4.81
CA SER A 118 20.41 16.45 3.94
C SER A 118 20.31 17.37 2.73
N PHE A 119 20.34 16.78 1.54
CA PHE A 119 20.19 17.50 0.28
C PHE A 119 19.42 16.67 -0.75
N ARG A 120 18.76 17.35 -1.68
CA ARG A 120 18.04 16.69 -2.78
C ARG A 120 19.01 16.36 -3.91
N ASP A 121 19.07 15.09 -4.27
CA ASP A 121 19.70 14.65 -5.51
C ASP A 121 18.67 14.79 -6.65
N TYR A 122 18.92 15.76 -7.54
CA TYR A 122 18.04 16.03 -8.67
C TYR A 122 18.10 14.97 -9.78
N LEU A 123 19.16 14.17 -9.87
CA LEU A 123 19.26 13.09 -10.87
C LEU A 123 18.41 11.89 -10.44
N LEU A 124 18.46 11.56 -9.15
CA LEU A 124 17.73 10.43 -8.56
C LEU A 124 16.38 10.84 -7.95
N SER A 125 16.01 12.11 -8.06
CA SER A 125 14.78 12.71 -7.49
C SER A 125 14.52 12.34 -6.03
N ARG A 126 15.59 12.17 -5.22
CA ARG A 126 15.51 11.68 -3.84
C ARG A 126 16.28 12.58 -2.88
N VAL A 127 15.87 12.58 -1.62
CA VAL A 127 16.63 13.24 -0.55
C VAL A 127 17.72 12.28 -0.07
N ILE A 128 18.98 12.72 -0.15
CA ILE A 128 20.13 12.00 0.39
C ILE A 128 20.46 12.59 1.75
N ARG A 129 20.64 11.71 2.74
CA ARG A 129 21.04 12.08 4.11
C ARG A 129 22.34 11.39 4.48
N PHE A 130 23.33 12.19 4.83
CA PHE A 130 24.60 11.76 5.38
C PHE A 130 24.71 12.14 6.85
N LEU A 131 25.37 11.28 7.61
CA LEU A 131 25.79 11.54 8.96
C LEU A 131 27.33 11.53 9.00
N TYR A 132 27.92 12.49 9.72
CA TYR A 132 29.35 12.56 9.95
C TYR A 132 29.62 12.47 11.45
N VAL A 133 30.38 11.46 11.87
CA VAL A 133 30.76 11.27 13.27
C VAL A 133 32.17 11.80 13.47
N ILE A 134 32.28 12.85 14.28
CA ILE A 134 33.55 13.45 14.70
C ILE A 134 33.93 12.83 16.04
N THR A 135 35.10 12.21 16.07
CA THR A 135 35.61 11.53 17.27
C THR A 135 37.03 12.01 17.56
N PRO A 136 37.36 12.36 18.82
CA PRO A 136 38.74 12.67 19.21
C PRO A 136 39.69 11.53 18.82
N PRO A 137 40.99 11.79 18.67
CA PRO A 137 41.97 10.72 18.51
C PRO A 137 41.88 9.76 19.70
N SER A 138 42.00 8.46 19.45
CA SER A 138 41.95 7.49 20.54
C SER A 138 43.12 7.72 21.50
N VAL A 139 42.90 7.46 22.80
CA VAL A 139 43.85 7.78 23.87
C VAL A 139 45.24 7.16 23.62
N ASP A 140 45.29 6.04 22.91
CA ASP A 140 46.52 5.32 22.58
C ASP A 140 46.93 5.43 21.09
N GLY A 141 46.22 6.21 20.28
CA GLY A 141 46.39 6.26 18.81
C GLY A 141 45.96 4.99 18.08
N ALA A 142 45.32 4.05 18.79
CA ALA A 142 44.73 2.85 18.25
C ALA A 142 43.64 3.20 17.22
N VAL A 143 43.87 2.77 15.99
CA VAL A 143 42.94 2.76 14.86
C VAL A 143 42.82 1.31 14.37
N ASP A 144 41.76 0.97 13.65
CA ASP A 144 41.70 -0.33 12.97
C ASP A 144 42.74 -0.43 11.83
N ILE A 145 42.76 -1.57 11.12
CA ILE A 145 43.70 -1.80 10.02
C ILE A 145 43.54 -0.80 8.86
N ASP A 146 42.37 -0.18 8.73
CA ASP A 146 42.00 0.76 7.67
C ASP A 146 42.10 2.23 8.13
N GLY A 147 42.49 2.48 9.39
CA GLY A 147 42.63 3.81 9.96
C GLY A 147 41.35 4.40 10.56
N ASN A 148 40.31 3.60 10.78
CA ASN A 148 39.05 4.00 11.40
C ASN A 148 39.14 3.99 12.93
N HIS A 149 38.26 4.76 13.56
CA HIS A 149 38.21 4.88 15.02
C HIS A 149 37.38 3.73 15.62
N PRO A 150 37.96 2.84 16.46
CA PRO A 150 37.30 1.60 16.88
C PRO A 150 35.95 1.80 17.57
N LYS A 151 35.82 2.82 18.43
CA LYS A 151 34.54 3.12 19.10
C LYS A 151 33.48 3.66 18.17
N THR A 152 33.89 4.32 17.09
CA THR A 152 32.98 4.80 16.06
C THR A 152 32.45 3.62 15.27
N ASP A 153 33.28 2.64 14.96
CA ASP A 153 32.86 1.43 14.26
C ASP A 153 31.95 0.55 15.12
N GLU A 154 32.22 0.40 16.42
CA GLU A 154 31.31 -0.26 17.37
C GLU A 154 29.92 0.38 17.35
N LEU A 155 29.84 1.71 17.45
CA LEU A 155 28.58 2.45 17.36
C LEU A 155 27.89 2.23 16.02
N LEU A 156 28.61 2.37 14.90
CA LEU A 156 28.06 2.20 13.56
C LEU A 156 27.57 0.78 13.31
N LEU A 157 28.23 -0.24 13.86
CA LEU A 157 27.81 -1.64 13.78
C LEU A 157 26.51 -1.89 14.53
N VAL A 158 26.38 -1.40 15.77
CA VAL A 158 25.16 -1.58 16.57
C VAL A 158 23.99 -0.79 15.98
N ALA A 159 24.19 0.50 15.69
CA ALA A 159 23.15 1.33 15.09
C ALA A 159 22.80 0.89 13.66
N GLY A 160 23.78 0.40 12.91
CA GLY A 160 23.57 -0.17 11.57
C GLY A 160 22.73 -1.43 11.60
N LYS A 161 23.02 -2.37 12.52
CA LYS A 161 22.18 -3.56 12.76
C LYS A 161 20.75 -3.15 13.11
N TRP A 162 20.59 -2.26 14.08
CA TRP A 162 19.29 -1.71 14.46
C TRP A 162 18.56 -1.07 13.27
N THR A 163 19.25 -0.31 12.42
CA THR A 163 18.65 0.34 11.24
C THR A 163 18.05 -0.68 10.26
N LYS A 164 18.68 -1.85 10.13
CA LYS A 164 18.24 -2.92 9.24
C LYS A 164 17.14 -3.80 9.84
N GLU A 165 17.05 -3.86 11.17
CA GLU A 165 15.93 -4.48 11.87
C GLU A 165 14.63 -3.71 11.62
N MET A 166 13.50 -4.41 11.70
CA MET A 166 12.17 -3.83 11.55
C MET A 166 11.60 -3.47 12.91
N HIS A 167 11.17 -2.22 13.09
CA HIS A 167 10.66 -1.69 14.36
C HIS A 167 9.19 -1.33 14.23
N ASP A 168 8.31 -2.34 14.29
CA ASP A 168 6.85 -2.16 14.15
C ASP A 168 6.48 -1.44 12.84
N GLU A 169 7.01 -1.97 11.74
CA GLU A 169 7.00 -1.37 10.42
C GLU A 169 6.69 -2.44 9.34
N ILE A 170 6.26 -1.99 8.16
CA ILE A 170 6.20 -2.82 6.95
C ILE A 170 7.05 -2.15 5.88
N TRP A 171 7.85 -2.92 5.15
CA TRP A 171 8.55 -2.37 3.98
C TRP A 171 7.53 -2.12 2.88
N VAL A 172 7.46 -0.89 2.38
CA VAL A 172 6.60 -0.51 1.26
C VAL A 172 7.48 -0.06 0.10
N PHE A 173 7.28 -0.66 -1.07
CA PHE A 173 7.87 -0.19 -2.31
C PHE A 173 6.88 0.74 -3.00
N ASP A 174 7.26 2.00 -3.14
CA ASP A 174 6.49 3.03 -3.81
C ASP A 174 7.45 4.11 -4.35
N ASN A 175 7.11 4.76 -5.46
CA ASN A 175 7.91 5.80 -6.09
C ASN A 175 9.41 5.42 -6.26
N GLN A 176 9.68 4.23 -6.80
CA GLN A 176 11.03 3.68 -7.06
C GLN A 176 11.91 3.40 -5.82
N GLN A 177 11.35 3.34 -4.61
CA GLN A 177 12.14 3.09 -3.41
C GLN A 177 11.42 2.29 -2.33
N TRP A 178 12.21 1.58 -1.54
CA TRP A 178 11.74 0.94 -0.31
C TRP A 178 11.73 1.94 0.84
N MET A 179 10.59 2.04 1.51
CA MET A 179 10.40 2.84 2.71
C MET A 179 9.81 1.98 3.83
N LYS A 180 10.05 2.35 5.08
CA LYS A 180 9.41 1.74 6.25
C LYS A 180 8.12 2.48 6.55
N ASP A 181 6.99 1.76 6.58
CA ASP A 181 5.67 2.35 6.78
C ASP A 181 5.07 1.86 8.12
N LYS A 182 5.17 2.71 9.14
CA LYS A 182 4.54 2.50 10.46
C LYS A 182 3.02 2.63 10.43
N GLU A 183 2.47 3.38 9.47
CA GLU A 183 1.03 3.59 9.38
C GLU A 183 0.34 2.36 8.81
N LEU A 184 0.90 1.80 7.73
CA LEU A 184 0.45 0.53 7.20
C LEU A 184 0.55 -0.57 8.26
N TYR A 185 1.67 -0.65 9.00
CA TYR A 185 1.84 -1.60 10.11
C TYR A 185 0.73 -1.47 11.16
N ARG A 186 0.46 -0.25 11.66
CA ARG A 186 -0.65 -0.03 12.61
C ARG A 186 -2.02 -0.42 12.06
N SER A 187 -2.25 -0.18 10.76
CA SER A 187 -3.51 -0.57 10.11
C SER A 187 -3.69 -2.09 9.99
N VAL A 188 -2.63 -2.86 10.22
CA VAL A 188 -2.60 -4.31 10.15
C VAL A 188 -2.70 -4.96 11.53
N LEU A 189 -2.19 -4.31 12.60
CA LEU A 189 -2.22 -4.84 13.98
C LEU A 189 -3.62 -5.26 14.47
N GLY A 190 -4.67 -4.61 13.96
CA GLY A 190 -6.06 -4.93 14.30
C GLY A 190 -6.74 -5.96 13.41
N ALA A 191 -6.06 -6.53 12.41
CA ALA A 191 -6.67 -7.49 11.50
C ALA A 191 -6.43 -8.93 12.01
N SER A 192 -7.49 -9.60 12.47
CA SER A 192 -7.46 -11.03 12.79
C SER A 192 -8.04 -11.85 11.64
N TRP A 193 -7.69 -13.14 11.59
CA TRP A 193 -8.44 -14.09 10.79
C TRP A 193 -9.91 -14.15 11.21
N ASP A 194 -10.25 -13.87 12.46
CA ASP A 194 -11.64 -13.84 12.95
C ASP A 194 -12.49 -12.77 12.25
N ASP A 195 -11.88 -11.65 11.87
CA ASP A 195 -12.52 -10.56 11.12
C ASP A 195 -12.69 -10.88 9.63
N VAL A 196 -12.06 -11.96 9.14
CA VAL A 196 -12.15 -12.40 7.75
C VAL A 196 -13.33 -13.35 7.58
N ILE A 197 -14.42 -12.81 7.06
CA ILE A 197 -15.58 -13.58 6.62
C ILE A 197 -15.34 -14.08 5.21
N LEU A 198 -15.10 -15.39 5.10
CA LEU A 198 -14.78 -16.09 3.86
C LEU A 198 -15.27 -17.53 3.98
N ASP A 199 -15.41 -18.21 2.84
CA ASP A 199 -15.66 -19.66 2.83
C ASP A 199 -14.68 -20.38 3.78
N PRO A 200 -15.17 -21.18 4.75
CA PRO A 200 -14.31 -21.79 5.76
C PRO A 200 -13.20 -22.68 5.19
N SER A 201 -13.45 -23.35 4.06
CA SER A 201 -12.46 -24.21 3.41
C SER A 201 -11.35 -23.39 2.76
N ILE A 202 -11.71 -22.29 2.09
CA ILE A 202 -10.75 -21.34 1.49
C ILE A 202 -9.94 -20.66 2.59
N LYS A 203 -10.59 -20.14 3.63
CA LYS A 203 -9.95 -19.46 4.77
C LYS A 203 -8.92 -20.37 5.43
N SER A 204 -9.32 -21.59 5.79
CA SER A 204 -8.44 -22.55 6.46
C SER A 204 -7.28 -22.98 5.56
N SER A 205 -7.55 -23.25 4.27
CA SER A 205 -6.51 -23.65 3.31
C SER A 205 -5.48 -22.55 3.09
N LEU A 206 -5.92 -21.30 2.92
CA LEU A 206 -5.03 -20.15 2.74
C LEU A 206 -4.17 -19.91 3.97
N ALA A 207 -4.76 -19.90 5.17
CA ALA A 207 -4.02 -19.75 6.42
C ALA A 207 -3.00 -20.88 6.60
N GLN A 208 -3.41 -22.13 6.36
CA GLN A 208 -2.54 -23.29 6.49
C GLN A 208 -1.41 -23.32 5.45
N ASP A 209 -1.67 -22.96 4.20
CA ASP A 209 -0.64 -22.88 3.15
C ASP A 209 0.46 -21.89 3.53
N VAL A 210 0.09 -20.73 4.08
CA VAL A 210 1.05 -19.70 4.53
C VAL A 210 1.84 -20.18 5.75
N GLU A 211 1.16 -20.64 6.81
CA GLU A 211 1.81 -21.09 8.04
C GLU A 211 2.71 -22.30 7.79
N SER A 212 2.24 -23.28 7.01
CA SER A 212 3.01 -24.48 6.69
C SER A 212 4.24 -24.18 5.84
N PHE A 213 4.19 -23.18 4.95
CA PHE A 213 5.36 -22.76 4.20
C PHE A 213 6.50 -22.34 5.11
N PHE A 214 6.23 -21.47 6.09
CA PHE A 214 7.26 -20.98 7.01
C PHE A 214 7.68 -22.02 8.06
N ASN A 215 6.76 -22.89 8.50
CA ASN A 215 7.07 -23.94 9.47
C ASN A 215 7.92 -25.09 8.88
N ASN A 216 7.84 -25.31 7.56
CA ASN A 216 8.44 -26.49 6.92
C ASN A 216 9.80 -26.23 6.25
N GLN A 217 10.52 -25.14 6.56
CA GLN A 217 11.83 -24.83 5.95
C GLN A 217 12.78 -26.04 5.90
N SER A 218 12.90 -26.78 7.01
CA SER A 218 13.76 -27.97 7.13
C SER A 218 13.34 -29.08 6.17
N LEU A 219 12.04 -29.26 5.94
CA LEU A 219 11.51 -30.24 5.00
C LEU A 219 11.89 -29.91 3.56
N TYR A 220 11.77 -28.64 3.14
CA TYR A 220 12.22 -28.21 1.79
C TYR A 220 13.71 -28.51 1.60
N LYS A 221 14.53 -28.20 2.61
CA LYS A 221 15.96 -28.46 2.61
C LYS A 221 16.28 -29.96 2.51
N THR A 222 15.62 -30.81 3.29
CA THR A 222 15.81 -32.28 3.26
C THR A 222 15.41 -32.87 1.91
N LEU A 223 14.30 -32.40 1.33
CA LEU A 223 13.82 -32.85 0.02
C LEU A 223 14.60 -32.23 -1.16
N ARG A 224 15.53 -31.29 -0.90
CA ARG A 224 16.30 -30.54 -1.91
C ARG A 224 15.41 -29.85 -2.95
N VAL A 225 14.28 -29.33 -2.50
CA VAL A 225 13.36 -28.54 -3.32
C VAL A 225 13.47 -27.06 -2.95
N PRO A 226 13.34 -26.12 -3.91
CA PRO A 226 13.41 -24.69 -3.60
C PRO A 226 12.38 -24.27 -2.57
N TRP A 227 12.82 -23.63 -1.48
CA TRP A 227 11.93 -23.09 -0.45
C TRP A 227 11.36 -21.74 -0.90
N LYS A 228 10.51 -21.75 -1.92
CA LYS A 228 9.77 -20.58 -2.41
C LYS A 228 8.33 -20.96 -2.72
N ARG A 229 7.41 -20.00 -2.62
CA ARG A 229 5.97 -20.22 -2.87
C ARG A 229 5.35 -18.97 -3.47
N GLY A 230 4.44 -19.13 -4.44
CA GLY A 230 3.59 -18.05 -4.91
C GLY A 230 2.11 -18.42 -4.77
N VAL A 231 1.33 -17.45 -4.28
CA VAL A 231 -0.12 -17.53 -4.09
C VAL A 231 -0.78 -16.36 -4.82
N ILE A 232 -1.86 -16.63 -5.57
CA ILE A 232 -2.72 -15.58 -6.13
C ILE A 232 -4.06 -15.54 -5.40
N LEU A 233 -4.44 -14.35 -4.94
CA LEU A 233 -5.79 -14.04 -4.47
C LEU A 233 -6.53 -13.33 -5.59
N HIS A 234 -7.53 -13.96 -6.20
CA HIS A 234 -8.25 -13.39 -7.33
C HIS A 234 -9.75 -13.41 -7.14
N GLY A 235 -10.48 -12.58 -7.88
CA GLY A 235 -11.94 -12.57 -7.89
C GLY A 235 -12.50 -11.16 -7.77
N VAL A 236 -13.82 -11.06 -7.61
CA VAL A 236 -14.56 -9.80 -7.69
C VAL A 236 -14.05 -8.80 -6.63
N PRO A 237 -13.88 -7.50 -6.96
CA PRO A 237 -13.50 -6.47 -5.99
C PRO A 237 -14.49 -6.42 -4.82
N GLY A 238 -13.99 -6.02 -3.64
CA GLY A 238 -14.82 -5.86 -2.45
C GLY A 238 -15.16 -7.13 -1.66
N ASN A 239 -14.54 -8.29 -1.96
CA ASN A 239 -14.83 -9.56 -1.27
C ASN A 239 -13.71 -10.02 -0.32
N GLY A 240 -12.94 -9.11 0.27
CA GLY A 240 -12.05 -9.44 1.40
C GLY A 240 -10.61 -9.87 1.05
N LYS A 241 -10.13 -9.69 -0.19
CA LYS A 241 -8.72 -9.96 -0.57
C LYS A 241 -7.73 -9.17 0.30
N THR A 242 -7.88 -7.84 0.36
CA THR A 242 -6.99 -6.96 1.14
C THR A 242 -7.07 -7.24 2.65
N VAL A 243 -8.26 -7.50 3.19
CA VAL A 243 -8.42 -7.84 4.62
C VAL A 243 -7.73 -9.17 4.94
N SER A 244 -7.82 -10.16 4.04
CA SER A 244 -7.10 -11.44 4.19
C SER A 244 -5.58 -11.25 4.18
N ILE A 245 -5.05 -10.37 3.31
CA ILE A 245 -3.62 -10.01 3.31
C ILE A 245 -3.21 -9.39 4.65
N LYS A 246 -4.01 -8.46 5.19
CA LYS A 246 -3.73 -7.87 6.51
C LYS A 246 -3.72 -8.92 7.62
N ALA A 247 -4.71 -9.82 7.65
CA ALA A 247 -4.75 -10.91 8.62
C ALA A 247 -3.52 -11.84 8.52
N ILE A 248 -3.08 -12.14 7.30
CA ILE A 248 -1.84 -12.91 7.05
C ILE A 248 -0.62 -12.17 7.60
N ILE A 249 -0.44 -10.89 7.28
CA ILE A 249 0.70 -10.10 7.77
C ILE A 249 0.70 -10.08 9.31
N ASN A 250 -0.45 -9.88 9.94
CA ASN A 250 -0.56 -9.85 11.40
C ASN A 250 -0.23 -11.21 12.03
N SER A 251 -0.75 -12.31 11.47
CA SER A 251 -0.41 -13.69 11.90
C SER A 251 1.09 -13.93 11.84
N LEU A 252 1.74 -13.52 10.74
CA LEU A 252 3.17 -13.68 10.54
C LEU A 252 4.02 -12.80 11.46
N ALA A 253 3.55 -11.60 11.78
CA ALA A 253 4.21 -10.70 12.74
C ALA A 253 4.12 -11.24 14.19
N ALA A 254 3.10 -12.04 14.51
CA ALA A 254 2.93 -12.66 15.83
C ALA A 254 3.76 -13.95 16.03
N ARG A 255 4.44 -14.44 14.98
CA ARG A 255 5.31 -15.63 15.06
C ARG A 255 6.58 -15.35 15.87
N ASN A 256 7.26 -16.43 16.30
CA ASN A 256 8.57 -16.35 16.93
C ASN A 256 9.58 -17.29 16.24
N PRO A 257 10.55 -16.78 15.46
CA PRO A 257 10.75 -15.36 15.14
C PRO A 257 9.65 -14.81 14.20
N PRO A 258 9.37 -13.50 14.24
CA PRO A 258 8.40 -12.87 13.35
C PRO A 258 8.88 -12.91 11.90
N VAL A 259 7.95 -13.03 10.96
CA VAL A 259 8.26 -13.00 9.53
C VAL A 259 7.90 -11.62 8.97
N PRO A 260 8.89 -10.84 8.48
CA PRO A 260 8.63 -9.51 7.93
C PRO A 260 7.78 -9.56 6.66
N ALA A 261 6.86 -8.61 6.55
CA ALA A 261 6.10 -8.36 5.33
C ALA A 261 6.73 -7.21 4.52
N MET A 262 6.70 -7.37 3.20
CA MET A 262 7.07 -6.36 2.23
C MET A 262 5.92 -6.18 1.24
N TYR A 263 5.61 -4.94 0.91
CA TYR A 263 4.39 -4.57 0.21
C TYR A 263 4.72 -3.70 -0.99
N VAL A 264 4.42 -4.16 -2.19
CA VAL A 264 4.63 -3.42 -3.44
C VAL A 264 3.30 -2.78 -3.82
N LYS A 265 3.21 -1.45 -3.71
CA LYS A 265 1.98 -0.68 -4.02
C LYS A 265 1.83 -0.43 -5.51
N SER A 266 2.84 0.18 -6.13
CA SER A 266 2.82 0.51 -7.54
C SER A 266 4.23 0.53 -8.14
N LEU A 267 4.28 0.49 -9.47
CA LEU A 267 5.47 0.83 -10.26
C LEU A 267 5.27 2.14 -11.00
N ASP A 268 4.26 2.93 -10.61
CA ASP A 268 3.92 4.16 -11.29
C ASP A 268 5.04 5.18 -11.11
N GLY A 269 5.29 5.96 -12.16
CA GLY A 269 6.40 6.92 -12.18
C GLY A 269 7.78 6.27 -12.19
N CYS A 270 7.91 4.94 -12.30
CA CYS A 270 9.19 4.27 -12.44
C CYS A 270 9.79 4.49 -13.83
N SER A 271 10.83 5.31 -13.93
CA SER A 271 11.55 5.57 -15.19
C SER A 271 12.22 4.30 -15.74
N HIS A 272 12.60 3.38 -14.86
CA HIS A 272 13.25 2.11 -15.21
C HIS A 272 12.60 0.91 -14.49
N PRO A 273 11.46 0.39 -14.99
CA PRO A 273 10.73 -0.70 -14.35
C PRO A 273 11.55 -1.99 -14.14
N LYS A 274 12.50 -2.27 -15.05
CA LYS A 274 13.47 -3.38 -14.88
C LYS A 274 14.28 -3.24 -13.59
N VAL A 275 14.84 -2.05 -13.35
CA VAL A 275 15.67 -1.78 -12.18
C VAL A 275 14.81 -1.84 -10.92
N ALA A 276 13.59 -1.32 -10.97
CA ALA A 276 12.63 -1.41 -9.86
C ALA A 276 12.33 -2.87 -9.50
N MET A 277 12.05 -3.73 -10.48
CA MET A 277 11.85 -5.18 -10.27
C MET A 277 13.06 -5.85 -9.62
N GLN A 278 14.26 -5.58 -10.16
CA GLN A 278 15.51 -6.08 -9.59
C GLN A 278 15.71 -5.61 -8.13
N GLN A 279 15.39 -4.36 -7.82
CA GLN A 279 15.47 -3.81 -6.46
C GLN A 279 14.46 -4.45 -5.51
N ILE A 280 13.23 -4.71 -5.97
CA ILE A 280 12.20 -5.38 -5.19
C ILE A 280 12.69 -6.76 -4.75
N PHE A 281 13.12 -7.59 -5.71
CA PHE A 281 13.56 -8.95 -5.40
C PHE A 281 14.91 -9.00 -4.69
N SER A 282 15.87 -8.13 -5.02
CA SER A 282 17.16 -8.05 -4.31
C SER A 282 16.97 -7.71 -2.84
N LYS A 283 16.10 -6.73 -2.53
CA LYS A 283 15.75 -6.42 -1.14
C LYS A 283 15.04 -7.60 -0.47
N SER A 284 14.15 -8.28 -1.20
CA SER A 284 13.42 -9.43 -0.68
C SER A 284 14.33 -10.59 -0.29
N ARG A 285 15.36 -10.88 -1.10
CA ARG A 285 16.38 -11.90 -0.81
C ARG A 285 17.20 -11.57 0.44
N ILE A 286 17.46 -10.28 0.69
CA ILE A 286 18.15 -9.81 1.92
C ILE A 286 17.26 -9.97 3.16
N VAL A 287 15.94 -9.77 3.00
CA VAL A 287 14.96 -9.80 4.10
C VAL A 287 14.42 -11.22 4.38
N ALA A 288 14.69 -12.18 3.49
CA ALA A 288 14.21 -13.55 3.64
C ALA A 288 14.67 -14.19 4.97
N PRO A 289 13.80 -14.98 5.64
CA PRO A 289 12.46 -15.40 5.21
C PRO A 289 11.42 -14.27 5.34
N CYS A 290 10.60 -14.09 4.31
CA CYS A 290 9.68 -12.95 4.24
C CYS A 290 8.42 -13.22 3.41
N LEU A 291 7.40 -12.42 3.67
CA LEU A 291 6.20 -12.31 2.85
C LEU A 291 6.34 -11.13 1.88
N LEU A 292 6.30 -11.37 0.56
CA LEU A 292 6.33 -10.35 -0.48
C LEU A 292 4.95 -10.22 -1.13
N ILE A 293 4.32 -9.06 -1.00
CA ILE A 293 2.96 -8.81 -1.48
C ILE A 293 3.01 -7.90 -2.70
N PHE A 294 2.29 -8.30 -3.74
CA PHE A 294 2.02 -7.51 -4.94
C PHE A 294 0.52 -7.22 -4.98
N GLU A 295 0.12 -5.99 -4.64
CA GLU A 295 -1.27 -5.56 -4.80
C GLU A 295 -1.54 -5.23 -6.27
N ASP A 296 -2.75 -5.54 -6.77
CA ASP A 296 -3.15 -5.36 -8.17
C ASP A 296 -2.08 -5.82 -9.17
N LEU A 297 -1.73 -7.12 -9.09
CA LEU A 297 -0.67 -7.75 -9.88
C LEU A 297 -0.85 -7.55 -11.39
N ASP A 298 -2.08 -7.45 -11.87
CA ASP A 298 -2.44 -7.14 -13.25
C ASP A 298 -2.04 -5.72 -13.69
N SER A 299 -2.03 -4.76 -12.76
CA SER A 299 -1.51 -3.41 -13.00
C SER A 299 0.01 -3.34 -12.88
N LEU A 300 0.63 -4.18 -12.04
CA LEU A 300 2.09 -4.22 -11.89
C LEU A 300 2.80 -4.93 -13.04
N VAL A 301 2.17 -5.96 -13.63
CA VAL A 301 2.80 -6.86 -14.60
C VAL A 301 2.17 -6.74 -15.99
N GLU A 302 2.42 -5.58 -16.60
CA GLU A 302 2.06 -5.29 -18.00
C GLU A 302 3.02 -5.92 -19.00
N ASP A 303 2.71 -5.84 -20.30
CA ASP A 303 3.56 -6.36 -21.40
C ASP A 303 5.03 -5.92 -21.29
N LYS A 304 5.27 -4.66 -20.90
CA LYS A 304 6.62 -4.08 -20.82
C LYS A 304 7.42 -4.52 -19.59
N THR A 305 6.75 -4.90 -18.50
CA THR A 305 7.39 -5.28 -17.22
C THR A 305 7.42 -6.79 -17.01
N ARG A 306 6.58 -7.53 -17.73
CA ARG A 306 6.39 -8.98 -17.65
C ARG A 306 7.68 -9.78 -17.71
N SER A 307 8.52 -9.55 -18.70
CA SER A 307 9.76 -10.32 -18.86
C SER A 307 10.70 -10.13 -17.68
N TYR A 308 10.78 -8.91 -17.14
CA TYR A 308 11.59 -8.62 -15.95
C TYR A 308 11.03 -9.29 -14.70
N PHE A 309 9.71 -9.20 -14.49
CA PHE A 309 9.04 -9.86 -13.37
C PHE A 309 9.25 -11.39 -13.42
N LEU A 310 9.03 -12.01 -14.59
CA LEU A 310 9.22 -13.44 -14.77
C LEU A 310 10.67 -13.88 -14.54
N ASN A 311 11.65 -13.09 -15.01
CA ASN A 311 13.06 -13.37 -14.78
C ASN A 311 13.40 -13.36 -13.29
N GLU A 312 12.83 -12.43 -12.51
CA GLU A 312 13.06 -12.38 -11.06
C GLU A 312 12.34 -13.51 -10.30
N VAL A 313 11.13 -13.89 -10.71
CA VAL A 313 10.36 -14.99 -10.10
C VAL A 313 10.99 -16.36 -10.39
N ASP A 314 11.47 -16.57 -11.62
CA ASP A 314 12.16 -17.78 -12.03
C ASP A 314 13.56 -17.85 -11.42
N GLY A 315 14.29 -16.73 -11.49
CA GLY A 315 15.58 -16.47 -10.86
C GLY A 315 16.74 -17.36 -11.30
N LEU A 316 17.86 -16.75 -11.70
CA LEU A 316 19.19 -17.39 -11.60
C LEU A 316 19.70 -17.39 -10.14
N ASP A 317 19.29 -16.37 -9.37
CA ASP A 317 19.55 -16.25 -7.94
C ASP A 317 18.44 -16.93 -7.11
N SER A 318 18.81 -17.45 -5.94
CA SER A 318 17.89 -18.20 -5.07
C SER A 318 16.86 -17.26 -4.40
N ASN A 319 15.57 -17.47 -4.70
CA ASN A 319 14.44 -16.86 -3.98
C ASN A 319 14.05 -17.65 -2.73
N GLU A 320 15.01 -18.28 -2.05
CA GLU A 320 14.77 -19.07 -0.84
C GLU A 320 14.18 -18.23 0.30
N GLY A 321 13.18 -18.80 0.99
CA GLY A 321 12.47 -18.16 2.10
C GLY A 321 11.43 -17.12 1.70
N ILE A 322 11.20 -16.90 0.40
CA ILE A 322 10.23 -15.91 -0.08
C ILE A 322 8.88 -16.57 -0.39
N LEU A 323 7.84 -16.15 0.32
CA LEU A 323 6.44 -16.40 -0.05
C LEU A 323 5.87 -15.16 -0.73
N MET A 324 5.42 -15.29 -1.98
CA MET A 324 4.80 -14.23 -2.75
C MET A 324 3.28 -14.34 -2.70
N ILE A 325 2.59 -13.22 -2.45
CA ILE A 325 1.14 -13.09 -2.62
C ILE A 325 0.86 -12.02 -3.66
N GLY A 326 0.20 -12.39 -4.75
CA GLY A 326 -0.36 -11.44 -5.71
C GLY A 326 -1.87 -11.33 -5.54
N SER A 327 -2.42 -10.13 -5.38
CA SER A 327 -3.86 -9.91 -5.50
C SER A 327 -4.23 -9.38 -6.87
N THR A 328 -5.38 -9.78 -7.41
CA THR A 328 -5.89 -9.25 -8.68
C THR A 328 -7.42 -9.30 -8.72
N ASN A 329 -8.03 -8.41 -9.49
CA ASN A 329 -9.45 -8.50 -9.83
C ASN A 329 -9.67 -9.26 -11.15
N HIS A 330 -8.64 -9.35 -12.00
CA HIS A 330 -8.72 -9.85 -13.38
C HIS A 330 -7.67 -10.93 -13.63
N LEU A 331 -7.93 -12.15 -13.15
CA LEU A 331 -6.99 -13.27 -13.36
C LEU A 331 -6.74 -13.54 -14.85
N GLU A 332 -7.76 -13.31 -15.68
CA GLU A 332 -7.71 -13.41 -17.14
C GLU A 332 -6.81 -12.36 -17.81
N GLY A 333 -6.58 -11.22 -17.15
CA GLY A 333 -5.67 -10.18 -17.61
C GLY A 333 -4.20 -10.50 -17.34
N ILE A 334 -3.92 -11.48 -16.48
CA ILE A 334 -2.55 -11.88 -16.13
C ILE A 334 -2.04 -12.92 -17.13
N ASP A 335 -0.81 -12.73 -17.59
CA ASP A 335 -0.15 -13.64 -18.52
C ASP A 335 -0.17 -15.10 -18.03
N ALA A 336 -0.52 -16.01 -18.94
CA ALA A 336 -0.62 -17.43 -18.68
C ALA A 336 0.70 -18.05 -18.17
N ALA A 337 1.85 -17.48 -18.52
CA ALA A 337 3.14 -17.90 -18.01
C ALA A 337 3.24 -17.64 -16.51
N ILE A 338 2.65 -16.57 -15.97
CA ILE A 338 2.65 -16.28 -14.53
C ILE A 338 1.68 -17.23 -13.81
N THR A 339 0.48 -17.41 -14.37
CA THR A 339 -0.62 -18.11 -13.68
C THR A 339 -0.59 -19.62 -13.87
N LYS A 340 -0.19 -20.14 -15.04
CA LYS A 340 -0.31 -21.57 -15.39
C LYS A 340 0.99 -22.34 -15.20
N ARG A 341 2.15 -21.69 -15.18
CA ARG A 341 3.44 -22.38 -15.05
C ARG A 341 3.71 -22.73 -13.59
N PRO A 342 3.95 -24.02 -13.26
CA PRO A 342 4.35 -24.42 -11.93
C PRO A 342 5.66 -23.75 -11.49
N SER A 343 5.88 -23.68 -10.18
CA SER A 343 6.96 -23.00 -9.44
C SER A 343 6.93 -21.48 -9.40
N ARG A 344 5.92 -20.83 -9.98
CA ARG A 344 5.71 -19.37 -9.93
C ARG A 344 4.61 -19.04 -8.93
N PHE A 345 3.35 -19.08 -9.39
CA PHE A 345 2.15 -18.93 -8.56
C PHE A 345 1.33 -20.22 -8.58
N ASP A 346 1.73 -21.16 -7.73
CA ASP A 346 1.21 -22.53 -7.72
C ASP A 346 -0.16 -22.66 -7.06
N ARG A 347 -0.49 -21.71 -6.17
CA ARG A 347 -1.74 -21.69 -5.41
C ARG A 347 -2.61 -20.52 -5.85
N LYS A 348 -3.91 -20.76 -5.97
CA LYS A 348 -4.90 -19.75 -6.37
C LYS A 348 -6.12 -19.87 -5.48
N TYR A 349 -6.53 -18.75 -4.90
CA TYR A 349 -7.70 -18.65 -4.06
C TYR A 349 -8.69 -17.70 -4.71
N HIS A 350 -9.88 -18.22 -5.03
CA HIS A 350 -10.93 -17.47 -5.72
C HIS A 350 -11.91 -16.88 -4.69
N PHE A 351 -11.88 -15.55 -4.56
CA PHE A 351 -12.78 -14.75 -3.75
C PHE A 351 -14.04 -14.43 -4.57
N LYS A 352 -15.05 -15.28 -4.38
CA LYS A 352 -16.35 -15.17 -5.06
C LYS A 352 -17.24 -14.15 -4.37
N VAL A 353 -18.33 -13.78 -5.04
CA VAL A 353 -19.48 -13.12 -4.41
C VAL A 353 -20.00 -14.02 -3.28
N PRO A 354 -20.30 -13.50 -2.08
CA PRO A 354 -20.72 -14.30 -0.94
C PRO A 354 -22.05 -15.00 -1.18
N GLU A 355 -22.07 -16.30 -0.92
CA GLU A 355 -23.29 -17.10 -0.84
C GLU A 355 -24.10 -16.72 0.41
N HIS A 356 -25.37 -17.14 0.46
CA HIS A 356 -26.32 -16.80 1.51
C HIS A 356 -25.74 -16.98 2.93
N ALA A 357 -25.07 -18.11 3.20
CA ALA A 357 -24.47 -18.38 4.52
C ALA A 357 -23.37 -17.37 4.92
N LEU A 358 -22.59 -16.88 3.95
CA LEU A 358 -21.57 -15.87 4.20
C LEU A 358 -22.17 -14.48 4.38
N ARG A 359 -23.25 -14.16 3.66
CA ARG A 359 -24.01 -12.91 3.87
C ARG A 359 -24.66 -12.88 5.25
N MET A 360 -25.23 -14.00 5.69
CA MET A 360 -25.73 -14.18 7.06
C MET A 360 -24.63 -13.93 8.10
N ALA A 361 -23.47 -14.57 7.96
CA ALA A 361 -22.34 -14.35 8.86
C ALA A 361 -21.90 -12.87 8.89
N TYR A 362 -21.90 -12.21 7.73
CA TYR A 362 -21.59 -10.78 7.61
C TYR A 362 -22.61 -9.90 8.35
N CYS A 363 -23.90 -10.23 8.26
CA CYS A 363 -24.95 -9.52 8.99
C CYS A 363 -24.82 -9.71 10.50
N HIS A 364 -24.50 -10.91 10.97
CA HIS A 364 -24.25 -11.17 12.40
C HIS A 364 -23.04 -10.37 12.91
N HIS A 365 -21.95 -10.33 12.15
CA HIS A 365 -20.78 -9.52 12.50
C HIS A 365 -21.12 -8.02 12.61
N TRP A 366 -21.90 -7.48 11.67
CA TRP A 366 -22.36 -6.09 11.74
C TRP A 366 -23.28 -5.84 12.94
N ARG A 367 -24.17 -6.79 13.23
CA ARG A 367 -25.03 -6.73 14.42
C ARG A 367 -24.19 -6.61 15.68
N GLU A 368 -23.24 -7.51 15.90
CA GLU A 368 -22.35 -7.49 17.08
C GLU A 368 -21.64 -6.14 17.24
N LYS A 369 -21.17 -5.55 16.14
CA LYS A 369 -20.51 -4.25 16.14
C LYS A 369 -21.40 -3.08 16.60
N VAL A 370 -22.72 -3.19 16.44
CA VAL A 370 -23.68 -2.13 16.79
C VAL A 370 -24.52 -2.42 18.02
N LEU A 371 -24.41 -3.62 18.62
CA LEU A 371 -25.18 -4.02 19.81
C LEU A 371 -24.95 -3.08 21.01
N ASP A 372 -23.75 -2.51 21.14
CA ASP A 372 -23.41 -1.60 22.24
C ASP A 372 -23.92 -0.17 22.01
N SER A 373 -24.56 0.12 20.86
CA SER A 373 -25.15 1.43 20.59
C SER A 373 -26.57 1.52 21.18
N PRO A 374 -26.80 2.30 22.25
CA PRO A 374 -28.12 2.38 22.91
C PRO A 374 -29.22 3.02 22.03
N ALA A 375 -28.85 3.58 20.88
CA ALA A 375 -29.75 4.27 19.97
C ALA A 375 -30.37 3.37 18.88
N LEU A 376 -29.96 2.10 18.77
CA LEU A 376 -30.38 1.23 17.67
C LEU A 376 -30.68 -0.19 18.14
N ALA A 377 -31.92 -0.64 17.92
CA ALA A 377 -32.25 -2.06 18.00
C ALA A 377 -31.87 -2.74 16.67
N PHE A 378 -31.15 -3.87 16.76
CA PHE A 378 -30.88 -4.74 15.61
C PHE A 378 -31.38 -6.17 15.93
N PRO A 379 -32.64 -6.47 15.57
CA PRO A 379 -33.22 -7.81 15.73
C PRO A 379 -32.44 -8.87 14.96
N VAL A 380 -32.30 -10.08 15.51
CA VAL A 380 -31.52 -11.16 14.86
C VAL A 380 -32.21 -11.67 13.59
N GLU A 381 -33.53 -11.60 13.56
CA GLU A 381 -34.40 -11.99 12.45
C GLU A 381 -34.11 -11.14 11.19
N LEU A 382 -33.68 -9.89 11.40
CA LEU A 382 -33.35 -8.97 10.31
C LEU A 382 -32.11 -9.44 9.53
N CYS A 383 -31.19 -10.19 10.15
CA CYS A 383 -30.04 -10.76 9.46
C CYS A 383 -30.46 -11.68 8.30
N SER A 384 -31.51 -12.49 8.49
CA SER A 384 -32.05 -13.38 7.44
C SER A 384 -32.62 -12.58 6.29
N VAL A 385 -33.43 -11.56 6.60
CA VAL A 385 -34.06 -10.70 5.59
C VAL A 385 -32.98 -9.97 4.76
N ILE A 386 -31.95 -9.43 5.40
CA ILE A 386 -30.85 -8.77 4.68
C ILE A 386 -30.08 -9.76 3.80
N ALA A 387 -29.78 -10.97 4.30
CA ALA A 387 -29.05 -11.96 3.54
C ALA A 387 -29.81 -12.44 2.28
N ASP A 388 -31.14 -12.51 2.35
CA ASP A 388 -32.02 -12.78 1.21
C ASP A 388 -32.06 -11.59 0.24
N LEU A 389 -32.23 -10.36 0.75
CA LEU A 389 -32.30 -9.12 -0.05
C LEU A 389 -31.02 -8.83 -0.83
N THR A 390 -29.87 -9.26 -0.31
CA THR A 390 -28.54 -8.94 -0.83
C THR A 390 -27.96 -10.05 -1.70
N ASP A 391 -28.81 -10.89 -2.31
CA ASP A 391 -28.32 -11.92 -3.23
C ASP A 391 -27.54 -11.33 -4.40
N GLY A 392 -26.33 -11.83 -4.63
CA GLY A 392 -25.43 -11.28 -5.65
C GLY A 392 -24.62 -10.03 -5.25
N PHE A 393 -24.81 -9.47 -4.05
CA PHE A 393 -24.01 -8.35 -3.55
C PHE A 393 -22.61 -8.81 -3.12
N THR A 394 -21.60 -7.98 -3.35
CA THR A 394 -20.27 -8.15 -2.71
C THR A 394 -20.32 -7.68 -1.27
N PHE A 395 -19.36 -8.08 -0.43
CA PHE A 395 -19.29 -7.54 0.95
C PHE A 395 -19.15 -6.02 0.99
N ALA A 396 -18.56 -5.39 -0.03
CA ALA A 396 -18.51 -3.93 -0.12
C ALA A 396 -19.91 -3.30 -0.29
N TYR A 397 -20.77 -3.90 -1.12
CA TYR A 397 -22.15 -3.45 -1.28
C TYR A 397 -22.99 -3.68 -0.01
N ILE A 398 -22.83 -4.83 0.65
CA ILE A 398 -23.52 -5.10 1.93
C ILE A 398 -23.03 -4.13 3.02
N LYS A 399 -21.73 -3.83 3.04
CA LYS A 399 -21.15 -2.83 3.94
C LYS A 399 -21.75 -1.44 3.70
N GLU A 400 -21.89 -1.04 2.44
CA GLU A 400 -22.51 0.24 2.09
C GLU A 400 -23.96 0.28 2.57
N LEU A 401 -24.75 -0.78 2.32
CA LEU A 401 -26.12 -0.91 2.81
C LEU A 401 -26.21 -0.69 4.34
N PHE A 402 -25.31 -1.29 5.11
CA PHE A 402 -25.26 -1.08 6.55
C PHE A 402 -24.91 0.36 6.90
N ILE A 403 -23.86 0.93 6.30
CA ILE A 403 -23.40 2.29 6.61
C ILE A 403 -24.47 3.33 6.28
N SER A 404 -25.06 3.27 5.09
CA SER A 404 -26.08 4.24 4.65
C SER A 404 -27.34 4.15 5.51
N SER A 405 -27.81 2.93 5.81
CA SER A 405 -28.99 2.71 6.66
C SER A 405 -28.77 3.23 8.08
N LEU A 406 -27.62 2.95 8.68
CA LEU A 406 -27.28 3.40 10.03
C LEU A 406 -27.16 4.93 10.11
N LEU A 407 -26.55 5.56 9.11
CA LEU A 407 -26.41 7.03 9.05
C LEU A 407 -27.76 7.72 8.87
N MET A 408 -28.67 7.17 8.09
CA MET A 408 -30.02 7.73 7.94
C MET A 408 -30.83 7.64 9.23
N LEU A 409 -30.73 6.54 9.97
CA LEU A 409 -31.37 6.41 11.28
C LEU A 409 -30.78 7.40 12.30
N ALA A 410 -29.45 7.55 12.32
CA ALA A 410 -28.77 8.47 13.21
C ALA A 410 -29.03 9.95 12.85
N GLY A 411 -29.23 10.26 11.57
CA GLY A 411 -29.46 11.62 11.06
C GLY A 411 -30.88 12.16 11.30
N GLY A 412 -31.81 11.31 11.79
CA GLY A 412 -33.24 11.59 11.78
C GLY A 412 -33.78 11.50 10.36
N THR A 413 -34.84 10.73 10.15
CA THR A 413 -35.51 10.50 8.86
C THR A 413 -35.68 11.80 8.07
N ARG A 414 -34.80 12.05 7.10
CA ARG A 414 -35.05 13.00 6.03
C ARG A 414 -35.85 12.26 4.96
N ASP A 415 -37.14 12.57 4.91
CA ASP A 415 -38.07 12.36 3.80
C ASP A 415 -37.99 10.99 3.11
N ILE A 416 -38.50 9.96 3.79
CA ILE A 416 -39.04 8.80 3.09
C ILE A 416 -40.40 9.23 2.53
N GLU A 417 -40.41 9.90 1.37
CA GLU A 417 -41.63 10.04 0.58
C GLU A 417 -41.99 8.66 0.02
N ALA A 418 -42.94 8.01 0.70
CA ALA A 418 -43.66 6.87 0.18
C ALA A 418 -44.34 7.30 -1.13
N GLY A 419 -43.92 6.69 -2.24
CA GLY A 419 -44.57 6.86 -3.53
C GLY A 419 -46.05 6.48 -3.45
N GLY A 420 -46.91 7.46 -3.74
CA GLY A 420 -48.33 7.27 -3.91
C GLY A 420 -48.98 8.53 -4.42
N ASP A 421 -49.10 8.66 -5.75
CA ASP A 421 -50.40 9.02 -6.32
C ASP A 421 -50.52 8.74 -7.83
N ASN A 422 -51.65 8.12 -8.16
CA ASN A 422 -52.18 7.94 -9.51
C ASN A 422 -52.93 9.23 -9.90
N SER A 423 -52.58 9.88 -11.01
CA SER A 423 -53.59 10.36 -11.98
C SER A 423 -53.00 11.04 -13.22
N SER A 424 -53.53 10.63 -14.37
CA SER A 424 -53.82 11.39 -15.60
C SER A 424 -52.68 11.99 -16.43
N GLY A 425 -52.36 11.31 -17.53
CA GLY A 425 -52.74 11.76 -18.88
C GLY A 425 -51.83 12.76 -19.59
N ALA A 426 -51.02 12.27 -20.53
CA ALA A 426 -50.77 12.93 -21.80
C ALA A 426 -50.27 11.92 -22.83
N ALA A 427 -51.05 11.72 -23.89
CA ALA A 427 -50.67 10.98 -25.08
C ALA A 427 -49.66 11.79 -25.90
N LEU A 428 -48.68 11.12 -26.51
CA LEU A 428 -48.03 11.57 -27.74
C LEU A 428 -47.37 10.40 -28.47
N ASP A 429 -48.13 9.97 -29.46
CA ASP A 429 -47.77 9.61 -30.83
C ASP A 429 -46.71 8.56 -31.16
N SER A 430 -47.17 7.67 -32.03
CA SER A 430 -46.51 6.56 -32.66
C SER A 430 -45.61 7.00 -33.81
N SER A 431 -44.43 6.39 -33.93
CA SER A 431 -43.88 6.05 -35.24
C SER A 431 -43.14 4.72 -35.15
N SER A 432 -43.72 3.75 -35.84
CA SER A 432 -43.22 2.41 -36.14
C SER A 432 -41.91 2.46 -36.92
N ASP A 433 -40.92 1.69 -36.50
CA ASP A 433 -39.95 1.08 -37.41
C ASP A 433 -39.71 -0.36 -36.96
N GLU A 434 -40.20 -1.28 -37.78
CA GLU A 434 -39.93 -2.71 -37.73
C GLU A 434 -38.48 -2.97 -38.11
N ASN A 435 -37.76 -3.75 -37.30
CA ASN A 435 -36.65 -4.57 -37.79
C ASN A 435 -36.50 -5.79 -36.88
N GLU A 436 -36.82 -6.94 -37.44
CA GLU A 436 -36.62 -8.28 -36.88
C GLU A 436 -35.13 -8.67 -36.81
N ASP A 437 -34.87 -9.58 -35.86
CA ASP A 437 -33.77 -10.53 -35.78
C ASP A 437 -32.34 -10.04 -35.49
N SER A 438 -32.01 -10.05 -34.19
CA SER A 438 -30.87 -10.83 -33.73
C SER A 438 -31.08 -11.35 -32.31
N ALA A 439 -31.08 -12.67 -32.16
CA ALA A 439 -31.18 -13.36 -30.88
C ALA A 439 -29.92 -13.08 -30.04
N SER A 440 -29.98 -12.04 -29.20
CA SER A 440 -29.05 -11.84 -28.11
C SER A 440 -29.63 -12.48 -26.85
N SER A 441 -28.85 -13.34 -26.19
CA SER A 441 -29.19 -13.94 -24.90
C SER A 441 -29.37 -12.84 -23.85
N ASN A 442 -30.62 -12.40 -23.64
CA ASN A 442 -30.98 -11.56 -22.50
C ASN A 442 -30.81 -12.40 -21.23
N LYS A 443 -29.72 -12.17 -20.49
CA LYS A 443 -29.75 -12.43 -19.05
C LYS A 443 -30.76 -11.45 -18.45
N PRO A 444 -31.72 -11.91 -17.63
CA PRO A 444 -32.63 -10.99 -16.95
C PRO A 444 -31.81 -10.00 -16.11
N GLY A 445 -32.20 -8.73 -16.14
CA GLY A 445 -31.61 -7.70 -15.29
C GLY A 445 -31.63 -8.11 -13.82
N ARG A 446 -30.66 -7.63 -13.06
CA ARG A 446 -30.54 -7.89 -11.63
C ARG A 446 -31.65 -7.14 -10.90
N VAL A 447 -32.78 -7.80 -10.66
CA VAL A 447 -33.91 -7.23 -9.91
C VAL A 447 -33.79 -7.64 -8.44
N MET A 448 -34.08 -6.69 -7.55
CA MET A 448 -34.14 -6.95 -6.10
C MET A 448 -35.08 -8.13 -5.82
N PRO A 449 -34.61 -9.17 -5.09
CA PRO A 449 -35.43 -10.34 -4.82
C PRO A 449 -36.62 -9.99 -3.92
N ALA A 450 -37.75 -10.67 -4.15
CA ALA A 450 -38.87 -10.60 -3.23
C ALA A 450 -38.53 -11.40 -1.97
N VAL A 451 -38.59 -10.75 -0.80
CA VAL A 451 -38.24 -11.38 0.49
C VAL A 451 -39.45 -11.41 1.41
N THR A 452 -39.59 -12.51 2.16
CA THR A 452 -40.66 -12.65 3.15
C THR A 452 -40.25 -11.99 4.44
N ILE A 453 -41.06 -11.05 4.93
CA ILE A 453 -40.79 -10.30 6.17
C ILE A 453 -41.48 -11.04 7.34
N PRO A 454 -40.74 -11.47 8.37
CA PRO A 454 -41.32 -11.98 9.61
C PRO A 454 -42.22 -10.94 10.29
N LYS A 455 -43.32 -11.38 10.92
CA LYS A 455 -44.29 -10.48 11.55
C LYS A 455 -43.68 -9.63 12.66
N GLU A 456 -42.65 -10.16 13.30
CA GLU A 456 -41.91 -9.52 14.39
C GLU A 456 -41.13 -8.28 13.93
N LEU A 457 -40.87 -8.16 12.62
CA LEU A 457 -40.19 -7.02 12.01
C LEU A 457 -41.18 -6.03 11.34
N GLU A 458 -42.49 -6.29 11.40
CA GLU A 458 -43.48 -5.35 10.85
C GLU A 458 -43.42 -4.02 11.61
N GLY A 459 -43.16 -2.93 10.88
CA GLY A 459 -43.01 -1.59 11.46
C GLY A 459 -41.63 -1.32 12.08
N ASP A 460 -40.66 -2.24 11.94
CA ASP A 460 -39.29 -1.98 12.38
C ASP A 460 -38.65 -0.84 11.53
N PRO A 461 -38.16 0.24 12.18
CA PRO A 461 -37.64 1.39 11.46
C PRO A 461 -36.34 1.09 10.70
N LEU A 462 -35.51 0.17 11.21
CA LEU A 462 -34.27 -0.23 10.53
C LEU A 462 -34.57 -1.07 9.30
N LEU A 463 -35.55 -1.99 9.37
CA LEU A 463 -36.01 -2.73 8.21
C LEU A 463 -36.52 -1.81 7.09
N ALA A 464 -37.35 -0.82 7.44
CA ALA A 464 -37.91 0.12 6.46
C ALA A 464 -36.80 0.89 5.72
N VAL A 465 -35.80 1.36 6.45
CA VAL A 465 -34.63 2.06 5.87
C VAL A 465 -33.78 1.12 5.02
N ILE A 466 -33.51 -0.10 5.49
CA ILE A 466 -32.74 -1.10 4.74
C ILE A 466 -33.42 -1.45 3.42
N LEU A 467 -34.75 -1.62 3.40
CA LEU A 467 -35.48 -1.91 2.16
C LEU A 467 -35.36 -0.78 1.14
N ALA A 468 -35.43 0.48 1.60
CA ALA A 468 -35.27 1.64 0.73
C ALA A 468 -33.83 1.72 0.16
N GLU A 469 -32.82 1.55 1.00
CA GLU A 469 -31.41 1.59 0.59
C GLU A 469 -31.01 0.41 -0.30
N ALA A 470 -31.49 -0.79 0.01
CA ALA A 470 -31.25 -1.96 -0.81
C ALA A 470 -31.79 -1.72 -2.23
N LYS A 471 -32.99 -1.15 -2.37
CA LYS A 471 -33.57 -0.81 -3.68
C LYS A 471 -32.66 0.13 -4.48
N LEU A 472 -32.15 1.20 -3.85
CA LEU A 472 -31.23 2.15 -4.49
C LEU A 472 -29.93 1.47 -4.95
N LEU A 473 -29.36 0.60 -4.11
CA LEU A 473 -28.14 -0.13 -4.46
C LEU A 473 -28.36 -1.13 -5.61
N TRP A 474 -29.52 -1.78 -5.67
CA TRP A 474 -29.89 -2.65 -6.80
C TRP A 474 -30.01 -1.85 -8.10
N GLU A 475 -30.65 -0.68 -8.09
CA GLU A 475 -30.74 0.23 -9.24
C GLU A 475 -29.35 0.70 -9.70
N GLN A 476 -28.43 0.99 -8.76
CA GLN A 476 -27.05 1.36 -9.09
C GLN A 476 -26.28 0.22 -9.77
N MET A 477 -26.37 -1.00 -9.24
CA MET A 477 -25.72 -2.18 -9.81
C MET A 477 -26.20 -2.47 -11.24
N GLU A 478 -27.49 -2.30 -11.50
CA GLU A 478 -28.05 -2.46 -12.85
C GLU A 478 -27.48 -1.42 -13.81
N ASN A 479 -27.42 -0.14 -13.38
CA ASN A 479 -26.86 0.95 -14.18
C ASN A 479 -25.38 0.72 -14.52
N GLU A 480 -24.55 0.31 -13.54
CA GLU A 480 -23.13 -0.02 -13.74
C GLU A 480 -22.91 -1.13 -14.76
N GLU A 481 -23.74 -2.18 -14.74
CA GLU A 481 -23.67 -3.27 -15.71
C GLU A 481 -24.02 -2.80 -17.12
N THR A 482 -25.09 -2.00 -17.29
CA THR A 482 -25.41 -1.40 -18.59
C THR A 482 -24.27 -0.56 -19.15
N ASP A 483 -23.60 0.23 -18.31
CA ASP A 483 -22.49 1.07 -18.73
C ASP A 483 -21.22 0.26 -19.03
N ALA A 484 -20.94 -0.79 -18.26
CA ALA A 484 -19.86 -1.72 -18.53
C ALA A 484 -20.05 -2.46 -19.88
N VAL A 485 -21.29 -2.87 -20.19
CA VAL A 485 -21.64 -3.49 -21.48
C VAL A 485 -21.47 -2.49 -22.63
N LYS A 486 -21.91 -1.23 -22.46
CA LYS A 486 -21.69 -0.16 -23.46
C LYS A 486 -20.21 0.10 -23.69
N ARG A 487 -19.39 0.18 -22.64
CA ARG A 487 -17.92 0.37 -22.75
C ARG A 487 -17.24 -0.80 -23.46
N LYS A 488 -17.62 -2.06 -23.15
CA LYS A 488 -17.11 -3.24 -23.87
C LYS A 488 -17.50 -3.24 -25.34
N LYS A 489 -18.75 -2.88 -25.69
CA LYS A 489 -19.18 -2.75 -27.09
C LYS A 489 -18.40 -1.65 -27.82
N ALA A 490 -18.17 -0.50 -27.19
CA ALA A 490 -17.38 0.59 -27.78
C ALA A 490 -15.91 0.19 -28.02
N ALA A 491 -15.29 -0.53 -27.08
CA ALA A 491 -13.92 -1.03 -27.22
C ALA A 491 -13.78 -2.07 -28.36
N THR A 492 -14.81 -2.90 -28.59
CA THR A 492 -14.81 -3.88 -29.70
C THR A 492 -15.01 -3.23 -31.07
N VAL A 493 -15.72 -2.09 -31.15
CA VAL A 493 -15.96 -1.35 -32.41
C VAL A 493 -14.76 -0.48 -32.81
N CYS A 494 -13.90 -0.08 -31.86
CA CYS A 494 -12.73 0.77 -32.10
C CYS A 494 -11.40 0.02 -32.34
N ALA A 495 -11.39 -1.31 -32.51
CA ALA A 495 -10.18 -2.02 -32.93
C ALA A 495 -9.87 -1.70 -34.42
N PRO A 496 -8.77 -1.01 -34.75
CA PRO A 496 -8.45 -0.76 -36.15
C PRO A 496 -8.10 -2.09 -36.82
N ARG A 497 -8.87 -2.48 -37.85
CA ARG A 497 -8.42 -3.50 -38.80
C ARG A 497 -7.15 -2.96 -39.47
N LEU A 498 -6.00 -3.49 -39.07
CA LEU A 498 -4.76 -3.28 -39.82
C LEU A 498 -4.98 -3.84 -41.25
N PRO A 499 -4.66 -3.09 -42.31
CA PRO A 499 -4.72 -3.62 -43.66
C PRO A 499 -3.68 -4.72 -43.84
N ASP A 500 -4.06 -5.83 -44.46
CA ASP A 500 -3.19 -6.94 -44.81
C ASP A 500 -2.06 -6.47 -45.73
N PHE A 501 -0.87 -6.25 -45.17
CA PHE A 501 0.35 -6.03 -45.95
C PHE A 501 0.90 -7.39 -46.42
N VAL A 502 0.57 -7.75 -47.66
CA VAL A 502 1.21 -8.85 -48.37
C VAL A 502 2.61 -8.40 -48.79
N PHE A 503 3.65 -8.92 -48.13
CA PHE A 503 5.03 -8.79 -48.59
C PHE A 503 5.22 -9.67 -49.84
N GLY A 504 5.16 -9.06 -51.02
CA GLY A 504 5.69 -9.65 -52.24
C GLY A 504 7.20 -9.45 -52.29
N LEU A 505 7.97 -10.54 -52.18
CA LEU A 505 9.37 -10.57 -52.57
C LEU A 505 9.44 -10.30 -54.09
N ARG A 506 10.11 -9.21 -54.48
CA ARG A 506 10.62 -9.03 -55.84
C ARG A 506 12.12 -9.32 -55.79
N ASP A 507 12.50 -10.39 -56.46
CA ASP A 507 13.88 -10.59 -56.92
C ASP A 507 14.18 -9.52 -57.98
N ASP A 508 15.25 -8.76 -57.76
CA ASP A 508 16.13 -8.15 -58.78
C ASP A 508 17.48 -7.78 -58.13
#